data_AF-A0A482XIV8-F1
#
_entry.id   AF-A0A482XIV8-F1
#
_cell.length_a   1.000
_cell.length_b   1.000
_cell.length_c   1.000
_cell.angle_alpha   90.00
_cell.angle_beta   90.00
_cell.angle_gamma   90.00
#
_symmetry.space_group_name_H-M   'P 1'
#
loop_
_entity.id
_entity.type
_entity.pdbx_description
1 polymer ?
#
loop_
_entity_poly.entity_id
_entity_poly.type
_entity_poly.pdbx_seq_one_letter_code
_entity_poly.pdbx_strand_id
1 'polypeptide(L)' 'ENHVNLKHIESRSSARLKGRYEFMVECAPGGNLGNAIEKLKASSSYFNIISRNHENNRGT' A
#
# COMPACT_ATOMS: atom_id res chain seq x y z
N GLU A 1 6.94 -13.77 -5.26
CA GLU A 1 7.98 -12.74 -5.52
C GLU A 1 7.88 -11.61 -4.48
N ASN A 2 9.01 -10.95 -4.16
CA ASN A 2 9.19 -9.88 -3.16
C ASN A 2 9.12 -10.23 -1.65
N HIS A 3 8.58 -11.38 -1.26
CA HIS A 3 8.54 -11.85 0.15
C HIS A 3 7.97 -10.82 1.15
N VAL A 4 7.01 -10.01 0.70
CA VAL A 4 6.29 -9.05 1.56
C VAL A 4 5.08 -9.74 2.15
N ASN A 5 4.92 -9.65 3.47
CA ASN A 5 3.75 -10.15 4.17
C ASN A 5 2.75 -9.00 4.39
N LEU A 6 1.46 -9.29 4.28
CA LEU A 6 0.40 -8.31 4.55
C LEU A 6 -0.04 -8.42 6.01
N LYS A 7 -0.19 -7.28 6.68
CA LYS A 7 -0.89 -7.18 7.97
C LYS A 7 -2.39 -7.00 7.75
N HIS A 8 -2.75 -6.16 6.79
CA HIS A 8 -4.14 -5.82 6.50
C HIS A 8 -4.32 -5.51 5.01
N ILE A 9 -5.49 -5.85 4.48
CA ILE A 9 -5.93 -5.44 3.16
C ILE A 9 -7.44 -5.22 3.17
N GLU A 10 -7.86 -4.10 2.64
CA GLU A 10 -9.28 -3.79 2.42
C GLU A 10 -9.48 -3.21 1.02
N SER A 11 -10.68 -3.43 0.49
CA SER A 11 -11.10 -2.90 -0.81
C SER A 11 -12.39 -2.11 -0.67
N ARG A 12 -12.55 -1.06 -1.47
CA ARG A 12 -13.79 -0.29 -1.56
C ARG A 12 -14.02 0.22 -2.97
N SER A 13 -15.26 0.58 -3.28
CA SER A 13 -15.56 1.30 -4.52
C SER A 13 -14.79 2.61 -4.56
N SER A 14 -14.13 2.88 -5.69
CA SER A 14 -13.32 4.06 -5.88
C SER A 14 -14.18 5.32 -5.87
N ALA A 15 -13.83 6.28 -5.02
CA ALA A 15 -14.50 7.58 -4.99
C ALA A 15 -14.00 8.52 -6.10
N ARG A 16 -12.82 8.24 -6.67
CA ARG A 16 -12.14 9.09 -7.67
C ARG A 16 -12.44 8.68 -9.10
N LEU A 17 -12.39 7.38 -9.35
CA LEU A 17 -12.59 6.76 -10.65
C LEU A 17 -13.87 5.91 -10.62
N LYS A 18 -14.88 6.28 -11.41
CA LYS A 18 -16.16 5.56 -11.51
C LYS A 18 -15.93 4.13 -12.03
N GLY A 19 -16.58 3.15 -11.40
CA GLY A 19 -16.50 1.75 -11.80
C GLY A 19 -15.15 1.07 -11.52
N ARG A 20 -14.31 1.66 -10.66
CA ARG A 20 -13.03 1.09 -10.21
C ARG A 20 -13.08 0.77 -8.71
N TYR A 21 -12.08 0.04 -8.24
CA TYR A 21 -11.85 -0.21 -6.82
C TYR A 21 -10.60 0.54 -6.33
N GLU A 22 -10.61 0.89 -5.06
CA GLU A 22 -9.45 1.35 -4.30
C GLU A 22 -9.09 0.28 -3.27
N PHE A 23 -7.79 0.11 -3.03
CA PHE A 23 -7.26 -0.81 -2.02
C PHE A 23 -6.41 -0.04 -1.01
N MET A 24 -6.63 -0.30 0.27
CA MET A 24 -5.71 0.09 1.34
C MET A 24 -4.98 -1.17 1.79
N VAL A 25 -3.65 -1.12 1.78
CA VAL A 25 -2.80 -2.27 2.08
C VAL A 25 -1.81 -1.88 3.16
N GLU A 26 -1.80 -2.63 4.25
CA GLU A 26 -0.79 -2.55 5.30
C GLU A 26 0.13 -3.77 5.18
N CYS A 27 1.44 -3.52 5.11
CA CYS A 27 2.45 -4.56 5.03
C CYS A 27 3.12 -4.78 6.40
N ALA A 28 3.43 -6.03 6.72
CA ALA A 28 4.34 -6.33 7.81
C ALA A 28 5.78 -5.91 7.44
N PRO A 29 6.64 -5.60 8.43
CA PRO A 29 8.05 -5.36 8.17
C PRO A 29 8.72 -6.56 7.49
N GLY A 30 9.68 -6.29 6.60
CA GLY A 30 10.47 -7.31 5.91
C GLY A 30 10.19 -7.40 4.40
N GLY A 31 10.86 -8.36 3.74
CA GLY A 31 10.80 -8.51 2.29
C GLY A 31 11.36 -7.31 1.52
N ASN A 32 11.14 -7.29 0.21
CA ASN A 32 11.51 -6.18 -0.67
C ASN A 32 10.30 -5.29 -0.95
N LEU A 33 9.91 -4.46 0.04
CA LEU A 33 8.82 -3.51 -0.11
C LEU A 33 9.05 -2.51 -1.24
N GLY A 34 10.30 -2.09 -1.46
CA GLY A 34 10.65 -1.15 -2.54
C GLY A 34 10.25 -1.69 -3.91
N ASN A 35 10.67 -2.90 -4.25
CA ASN A 35 10.31 -3.53 -5.51
C ASN A 35 8.80 -3.83 -5.61
N ALA A 36 8.15 -4.16 -4.50
CA ALA A 36 6.70 -4.36 -4.48
C ALA A 36 5.94 -3.05 -4.76
N ILE A 37 6.36 -1.93 -4.18
CA ILE A 37 5.80 -0.60 -4.40
C ILE A 37 5.97 -0.18 -5.85
N GLU A 38 7.16 -0.35 -6.45
CA GLU A 38 7.38 0.04 -7.84
C GLU A 38 6.50 -0.77 -8.81
N LYS A 39 6.37 -2.08 -8.59
CA LYS A 39 5.45 -2.92 -9.39
C LYS A 39 3.99 -2.46 -9.24
N LEU A 40 3.54 -2.16 -8.02
CA LEU A 40 2.18 -1.67 -7.78
C LEU A 40 1.93 -0.29 -8.39
N LYS A 41 2.90 0.61 -8.31
CA LYS A 41 2.81 1.95 -8.90
C LYS A 41 2.67 1.89 -10.41
N ALA A 42 3.38 0.97 -11.08
CA ALA A 42 3.28 0.77 -12.52
C ALA A 42 1.90 0.24 -12.98
N SER A 43 1.21 -0.54 -12.14
CA SER A 43 -0.10 -1.13 -12.48
C SER A 43 -1.29 -0.32 -11.97
N SER A 44 -1.08 0.67 -11.10
CA SER A 44 -2.16 1.40 -10.45
C SER A 44 -2.47 2.72 -11.17
N SER A 45 -3.74 3.01 -11.42
CA SER A 45 -4.15 4.31 -11.98
C SER A 45 -3.94 5.48 -11.01
N TYR A 46 -3.88 5.18 -9.71
CA TYR A 46 -3.48 6.12 -8.66
C TYR A 46 -2.80 5.33 -7.55
N PHE A 47 -1.73 5.87 -6.97
CA PHE A 47 -0.99 5.24 -5.88
C PHE A 47 -0.53 6.29 -4.86
N ASN A 48 -0.70 6.01 -3.57
CA ASN A 48 -0.25 6.87 -2.48
C ASN A 48 0.33 6.04 -1.33
N ILE A 49 1.40 6.53 -0.70
CA ILE A 49 2.03 5.90 0.46
C ILE A 49 1.66 6.70 1.71
N ILE A 50 0.88 6.09 2.60
CA ILE A 50 0.46 6.72 3.85
C ILE A 50 1.36 6.18 4.97
N SER A 51 2.44 6.91 5.26
CA SER A 51 3.44 6.62 6.30
C SER A 51 4.20 5.29 6.18
N ARG A 52 5.55 5.34 6.15
CA ARG A 52 6.40 4.14 6.22
C ARG A 52 6.68 3.67 7.66
N ASN A 53 6.31 4.48 8.66
CA ASN A 53 6.62 4.30 10.10
C ASN A 53 5.41 4.72 10.97
N HIS A 54 4.23 4.14 10.73
CA HIS A 54 3.02 4.52 11.46
C HIS A 54 3.06 4.16 12.96
N GLU A 55 3.82 3.12 13.36
CA GLU A 55 3.83 2.68 14.77
C GLU A 55 4.74 3.47 15.71
N ASN A 56 5.53 4.45 15.23
CA ASN A 56 6.46 5.21 16.08
C ASN A 56 6.50 6.73 15.82
N ASN A 57 5.44 7.33 15.25
CA ASN A 57 5.39 8.79 15.07
C ASN A 57 4.91 9.56 16.32
N ARG A 58 5.19 9.04 17.52
CA ARG A 58 5.05 9.76 18.80
C ARG A 58 6.36 10.48 19.10
N GLY A 59 6.57 11.63 18.47
CA GLY A 59 7.58 12.60 18.87
C GLY A 59 9.00 12.37 18.35
N THR A 60 9.29 13.00 17.22
CA THR A 60 10.54 13.78 17.07
C THR A 60 10.16 15.24 17.01
#